data_AF-A0A364GWW0-F1
#
_entry.id   AF-A0A364GWW0-F1
#
_cell.length_a   1.000
_cell.length_b   1.000
_cell.length_c   1.000
_cell.angle_alpha   90.00
_cell.angle_beta   90.00
_cell.angle_gamma   90.00
#
_symmetry.space_group_name_H-M   'P 1'
#
loop_
_entity.id
_entity.type
_entity.pdbx_description
1 polymer ?
#
loop_
_entity_poly.entity_id
_entity_poly.type
_entity_poly.pdbx_seq_one_letter_code
_entity_poly.pdbx_strand_id
1 'polypeptide(L)'
;MARDTRVEIELDDIESTEQLHVRLMKKLSFPDWYGRNWDAFWDAITALVDMPLILRLKGWSEFERRFPRDAKLMRDCLQDMARQYPAFAPRVEYD
;
A
#
# COMPACT_ATOMS: atom_id res chain seq x y z
N MET A 1 6.93 8.35 -16.64
CA MET A 1 5.80 7.45 -16.99
C MET A 1 4.52 8.15 -16.59
N ALA A 2 3.37 7.78 -17.16
CA ALA A 2 2.10 8.38 -16.74
C ALA A 2 1.64 7.71 -15.43
N ARG A 3 1.21 8.52 -14.45
CA ARG A 3 0.66 8.03 -13.18
C ARG A 3 -0.57 7.16 -13.44
N ASP A 4 -0.61 5.98 -12.85
CA ASP A 4 -1.76 5.07 -12.97
C ASP A 4 -3.03 5.71 -12.40
N THR A 5 -4.15 5.56 -13.11
CA THR A 5 -5.43 6.12 -12.65
C THR A 5 -5.99 5.34 -11.46
N ARG A 6 -5.87 4.01 -11.46
CA ARG A 6 -6.42 3.17 -10.40
C ARG A 6 -5.65 1.86 -10.30
N VAL A 7 -5.30 1.48 -9.07
CA VAL A 7 -4.75 0.17 -8.74
C VAL A 7 -5.63 -0.47 -7.69
N GLU A 8 -5.94 -1.75 -7.87
CA GLU A 8 -6.71 -2.55 -6.92
C GLU A 8 -5.85 -3.67 -6.34
N ILE A 9 -5.94 -3.84 -5.02
CA ILE A 9 -5.20 -4.85 -4.26
C ILE A 9 -6.20 -5.65 -3.43
N GLU A 10 -6.26 -6.95 -3.73
CA GLU A 10 -7.03 -7.94 -2.98
C GLU A 10 -6.23 -8.37 -1.73
N LEU A 11 -6.88 -8.34 -0.56
CA LEU A 11 -6.27 -8.64 0.74
C LEU A 11 -6.92 -9.83 1.46
N ASP A 12 -7.95 -10.44 0.87
CA ASP A 12 -8.73 -11.53 1.44
C ASP A 12 -7.93 -12.84 1.61
N ASP A 13 -7.06 -13.15 0.64
CA ASP A 13 -6.18 -14.31 0.61
C ASP A 13 -4.81 -14.08 1.31
N ILE A 14 -4.65 -12.97 2.04
CA ILE A 14 -3.41 -12.70 2.77
C ILE A 14 -3.32 -13.62 3.99
N GLU A 15 -2.26 -14.41 4.06
CA GLU A 15 -1.95 -15.35 5.14
C GLU A 15 -0.71 -14.94 5.94
N SER A 16 0.10 -14.01 5.43
CA SER A 16 1.29 -13.49 6.13
C SER A 16 1.65 -12.06 5.73
N THR A 17 2.35 -11.36 6.61
CA THR A 17 2.90 -10.01 6.35
C THR A 17 3.89 -10.01 5.17
N GLU A 18 4.65 -11.09 4.99
CA GLU A 18 5.55 -11.24 3.83
C GLU A 18 4.76 -11.31 2.51
N GLN A 19 3.68 -12.09 2.46
CA GLN A 19 2.80 -12.17 1.29
C GLN A 19 2.17 -10.80 0.97
N LEU A 20 1.77 -10.05 2.00
CA LEU A 20 1.28 -8.68 1.85
C LEU A 20 2.33 -7.78 1.18
N HIS A 21 3.55 -7.76 1.70
CA HIS A 21 4.62 -6.94 1.13
C HIS A 21 4.96 -7.32 -0.31
N VAL A 22 5.02 -8.61 -0.63
CA VAL A 22 5.22 -9.09 -2.01
C VAL A 22 4.07 -8.63 -2.92
N ARG A 23 2.83 -8.62 -2.43
CA ARG A 23 1.69 -8.17 -3.21
C ARG A 23 1.69 -6.67 -3.45
N LEU A 24 1.98 -5.88 -2.42
CA LEU A 24 2.16 -4.42 -2.52
C LEU A 24 3.24 -4.09 -3.54
N MET A 25 4.41 -4.73 -3.43
CA MET A 25 5.52 -4.58 -4.35
C MET A 25 5.11 -4.81 -5.81
N LYS A 26 4.44 -5.93 -6.10
CA LYS A 26 4.00 -6.26 -7.46
C LYS A 26 2.93 -5.32 -7.99
N LYS A 27 1.97 -4.93 -7.15
CA LYS A 27 0.81 -4.12 -7.58
C LYS A 27 1.15 -2.64 -7.73
N LEU A 28 2.10 -2.14 -6.95
CA LEU A 28 2.55 -0.76 -6.97
C LEU A 28 3.89 -0.58 -7.68
N SER A 29 4.38 -1.63 -8.34
CA SER A 29 5.64 -1.62 -9.11
C SER A 29 6.84 -1.13 -8.31
N PHE A 30 6.95 -1.54 -7.03
CA PHE A 30 8.12 -1.21 -6.22
C PHE A 30 9.39 -1.89 -6.78
N PRO A 31 10.59 -1.32 -6.54
CA PRO A 31 11.84 -1.90 -7.03
C PRO A 31 12.11 -3.32 -6.50
N ASP A 32 12.87 -4.12 -7.26
CA ASP A 32 13.21 -5.51 -6.92
C ASP A 32 13.94 -5.67 -5.57
N TRP A 33 14.64 -4.62 -5.14
CA TRP A 33 15.36 -4.55 -3.86
C TRP A 33 14.49 -4.07 -2.69
N TYR A 34 13.16 -4.01 -2.86
CA TYR A 34 12.22 -3.69 -1.80
C TYR A 34 12.38 -4.61 -0.58
N GLY A 35 12.65 -4.01 0.59
CA GLY A 35 13.02 -4.72 1.82
C GLY A 35 11.89 -5.43 2.58
N ARG A 36 10.65 -5.40 2.05
CA ARG A 36 9.47 -6.13 2.59
C ARG A 36 9.20 -5.91 4.07
N ASN A 37 9.30 -4.66 4.50
CA ASN A 37 8.93 -4.20 5.83
C ASN A 37 8.28 -2.82 5.75
N TRP A 38 7.76 -2.31 6.86
CA TRP A 38 7.02 -1.05 6.90
C TRP A 38 7.90 0.20 6.67
N ASP A 39 9.17 0.17 7.08
CA ASP A 39 10.09 1.28 6.79
C ASP A 39 10.37 1.35 5.28
N ALA A 40 10.66 0.20 4.67
CA ALA A 40 10.82 0.09 3.22
C ALA A 40 9.53 0.46 2.47
N PHE A 41 8.35 0.14 3.02
CA PHE A 41 7.07 0.54 2.44
C PHE A 41 6.93 2.06 2.41
N TRP A 42 7.26 2.74 3.51
CA TRP A 42 7.25 4.20 3.58
C TRP A 42 8.20 4.82 2.55
N ASP A 43 9.44 4.33 2.48
CA ASP A 43 10.41 4.80 1.50
C ASP A 43 9.89 4.62 0.06
N ALA A 44 9.27 3.47 -0.21
CA ALA A 44 8.75 3.17 -1.55
C ALA A 44 7.65 4.13 -1.99
N ILE A 45 6.60 4.29 -1.18
CA ILE A 45 5.46 5.11 -1.54
C ILE A 45 5.77 6.61 -1.57
N THR A 46 6.84 7.07 -0.87
CA THR A 46 7.20 8.49 -0.80
C THR A 46 8.30 8.91 -1.76
N ALA A 47 9.21 8.00 -2.14
CA ALA A 47 10.41 8.37 -2.88
C ALA A 47 10.74 7.49 -4.10
N LEU A 48 10.13 6.30 -4.23
CA LEU A 48 10.57 5.32 -5.23
C LEU A 48 9.56 5.06 -6.35
N VAL A 49 8.27 5.30 -6.12
CA VAL A 49 7.23 5.07 -7.13
C VAL A 49 6.25 6.23 -7.26
N ASP A 50 5.68 6.36 -8.46
CA ASP A 50 4.51 7.20 -8.70
C ASP A 50 3.26 6.45 -8.21
N MET A 51 2.78 6.80 -7.02
CA MET A 51 1.54 6.21 -6.49
C MET A 51 0.34 6.53 -7.40
N PRO A 52 -0.63 5.61 -7.54
CA PRO A 52 -1.79 5.82 -8.41
C PRO A 52 -2.67 6.98 -7.94
N LEU A 53 -3.59 7.45 -8.78
CA LEU A 53 -4.62 8.42 -8.35
C LEU A 53 -5.60 7.80 -7.35
N ILE A 54 -5.97 6.54 -7.58
CA ILE A 54 -6.85 5.76 -6.69
C ILE A 54 -6.17 4.46 -6.30
N LEU A 55 -6.10 4.18 -5.00
CA LEU A 55 -5.67 2.89 -4.46
C LEU A 55 -6.88 2.24 -3.77
N ARG A 56 -7.38 1.15 -4.33
CA ARG A 56 -8.49 0.40 -3.73
C ARG A 56 -7.98 -0.85 -3.05
N LEU A 57 -8.31 -0.98 -1.76
CA LEU A 57 -7.96 -2.10 -0.91
C LEU A 57 -9.20 -2.94 -0.65
N LYS A 58 -9.27 -4.10 -1.29
CA LYS A 58 -10.41 -5.02 -1.23
C LYS A 58 -10.21 -6.05 -0.15
N GLY A 59 -11.30 -6.42 0.53
CA GLY A 59 -11.26 -7.32 1.68
C GLY A 59 -10.59 -6.68 2.91
N TRP A 60 -10.57 -5.35 2.98
CA TRP A 60 -9.87 -4.62 4.04
C TRP A 60 -10.38 -4.99 5.43
N SER A 61 -11.70 -5.06 5.61
CA SER A 61 -12.31 -5.37 6.90
C SER A 61 -11.85 -6.73 7.47
N GLU A 62 -11.74 -7.75 6.61
CA GLU A 62 -11.28 -9.08 7.03
C GLU A 62 -9.77 -9.10 7.28
N PHE A 63 -9.00 -8.39 6.43
CA PHE A 63 -7.57 -8.22 6.62
C PHE A 63 -7.25 -7.51 7.95
N GLU A 64 -7.94 -6.42 8.27
CA GLU A 64 -7.76 -5.69 9.54
C GLU A 64 -8.10 -6.57 10.76
N ARG A 65 -9.11 -7.44 10.64
CA ARG A 65 -9.45 -8.40 11.68
C ARG A 65 -8.36 -9.44 11.91
N ARG A 66 -7.75 -9.95 10.83
CA ARG A 66 -6.70 -10.99 10.88
C ARG A 66 -5.32 -10.43 11.24
N PHE A 67 -4.99 -9.23 10.76
CA PHE A 67 -3.68 -8.59 10.90
C PHE A 67 -3.81 -7.14 11.42
N PRO A 68 -4.35 -6.92 12.64
CA PRO A 68 -4.68 -5.59 13.12
C PRO A 68 -3.46 -4.65 13.22
N ARG A 69 -2.29 -5.19 13.56
CA ARG A 69 -1.05 -4.42 13.61
C ARG A 69 -0.61 -3.94 12.23
N ASP A 70 -0.56 -4.84 11.25
CA ASP A 70 -0.13 -4.54 9.89
C ASP A 70 -1.13 -3.62 9.17
N ALA A 71 -2.43 -3.84 9.38
CA ALA A 71 -3.46 -2.95 8.87
C ALA A 71 -3.33 -1.53 9.43
N LYS A 72 -3.05 -1.39 10.74
CA LYS A 72 -2.77 -0.09 11.34
C LYS A 72 -1.55 0.57 10.71
N LEU A 73 -0.43 -0.14 10.59
CA LEU A 73 0.80 0.40 10.01
C LEU A 73 0.61 0.82 8.55
N MET A 74 -0.05 0.01 7.74
CA MET A 74 -0.37 0.34 6.35
C MET A 74 -1.22 1.61 6.27
N ARG A 75 -2.28 1.69 7.09
CA ARG A 75 -3.18 2.85 7.13
C ARG A 75 -2.42 4.11 7.57
N ASP A 76 -1.61 4.01 8.60
CA ASP A 76 -0.82 5.14 9.12
C ASP A 76 0.13 5.66 8.03
N CYS A 77 0.90 4.79 7.36
CA CYS A 77 1.77 5.18 6.26
C CYS A 77 1.01 5.87 5.12
N LEU A 78 -0.14 5.33 4.70
CA LEU A 78 -0.95 5.94 3.64
C LEU A 78 -1.54 7.29 4.05
N GLN A 79 -1.99 7.42 5.30
CA GLN A 79 -2.50 8.69 5.85
C GLN A 79 -1.39 9.73 6.00
N ASP A 80 -0.22 9.33 6.45
CA ASP A 80 0.93 10.22 6.61
C ASP A 80 1.46 10.66 5.26
N MET A 81 1.46 9.80 4.25
CA MET A 81 1.76 10.19 2.86
C MET A 81 0.74 11.24 2.38
N ALA A 82 -0.55 11.03 2.62
CA ALA A 82 -1.59 12.01 2.24
C ALA A 82 -1.44 13.36 2.95
N ARG A 83 -0.93 13.36 4.19
CA ARG A 83 -0.67 14.60 4.95
C ARG A 83 0.60 15.31 4.48
N GLN A 84 1.70 14.58 4.29
CA GLN A 84 3.02 15.15 3.99
C GLN A 84 3.20 15.44 2.50
N TYR A 85 2.60 14.62 1.64
CA TYR A 85 2.78 14.64 0.18
C TYR A 85 1.43 14.56 -0.57
N PRO A 86 0.47 15.48 -0.31
CA PRO A 86 -0.90 15.38 -0.82
C PRO A 86 -1.01 15.33 -2.35
N ALA A 87 -0.08 15.97 -3.08
CA ALA A 87 -0.08 15.95 -4.54
C ALA A 87 0.27 14.57 -5.13
N PHE A 88 1.06 13.78 -4.40
CA PHE A 88 1.55 12.47 -4.82
C PHE A 88 0.74 11.32 -4.20
N ALA A 89 0.02 11.58 -3.11
CA ALA A 89 -0.76 10.57 -2.42
C ALA A 89 -1.95 10.07 -3.27
N PRO A 90 -2.28 8.77 -3.18
CA PRO A 90 -3.50 8.23 -3.76
C PRO A 90 -4.72 8.63 -2.91
N ARG A 91 -5.90 8.72 -3.54
CA ARG A 91 -7.15 8.54 -2.81
C ARG A 91 -7.28 7.07 -2.44
N VAL A 92 -7.27 6.77 -1.15
CA VAL A 92 -7.42 5.40 -0.66
C VAL A 92 -8.90 5.06 -0.47
N GLU A 93 -9.33 3.95 -1.07
CA GLU A 93 -10.66 3.38 -0.92
C GLU A 93 -10.55 2.04 -0.19
N TYR A 94 -11.32 1.86 0.87
CA TYR A 94 -11.44 0.61 1.61
C TYR A 94 -12.82 0.01 1.32
N ASP A 95 -12.87 -1.26 0.94
CA ASP A 95 -14.12 -2.04 0.82
C ASP A 95 -14.48 -2.78 2.12
#